data_AF-A0A8B7TZB8-F1
#
_entry.id   AF-A0A8B7TZB8-F1
#
_cell.length_a   1.000
_cell.length_b   1.000
_cell.length_c   1.000
_cell.angle_alpha   90.00
_cell.angle_beta   90.00
_cell.angle_gamma   90.00
#
_symmetry.space_group_name_H-M   'P 1'
#
loop_
_entity.id
_entity.type
_entity.pdbx_description
1 polymer ?
#
loop_
_entity_poly.entity_id
_entity_poly.type
_entity_poly.pdbx_seq_one_letter_code
_entity_poly.pdbx_strand_id
1 'polypeptide(L)'
;MSVQEINKHAVLPPIINRSDKEFLRSMQRYIITEIERVGCTAEGPADEYYIIYRNVFDKVIEYVTAYKSILTSIKKEYDAFIETIKKGQRTVFCLHGKLKVLAAEPTAFVYHQKRKTQLEEKMKIVENNSLMIQLQIDQMKQLRAEYDKKEVKYCTFSKDPSQPIPGMTLQDSVNLDALNKYMKHLNDKFEEMKQTMLIKYIPAQRMADLDEEMIVLLKRRDVAEDLNKKLQFRHQRLQIISHALNSWLKSDRSGSFQDSVEQIMKTKDVHDDQAVDELFEDNPSKAKEAEIMLYHIDRLNELISLGEYEKAASFAANSPRKILQNIGTMNKFKGAGADC
;
A
#
# COMPACT_ATOMS: atom_id res chain seq x y z
N MET A 1 -19.91 40.42 60.96
CA MET A 1 -18.47 40.70 61.17
C MET A 1 -18.16 41.97 60.41
N SER A 2 -17.72 43.00 61.14
CA SER A 2 -17.64 44.40 60.72
C SER A 2 -16.65 44.62 59.57
N VAL A 3 -17.07 45.35 58.53
CA VAL A 3 -16.16 45.82 57.47
C VAL A 3 -15.47 47.07 58.02
N GLN A 4 -14.23 46.91 58.47
CA GLN A 4 -13.37 48.05 58.80
C GLN A 4 -13.00 48.78 57.50
N GLU A 5 -13.53 49.99 57.34
CA GLU A 5 -13.04 50.97 56.38
C GLU A 5 -11.58 51.29 56.69
N ILE A 6 -10.69 50.78 55.84
CA ILE A 6 -9.27 51.12 55.90
C ILE A 6 -9.14 52.55 55.37
N ASN A 7 -8.68 53.45 56.25
CA ASN A 7 -8.28 54.83 55.96
C ASN A 7 -7.51 54.92 54.64
N LYS A 8 -8.13 55.53 53.61
CA LYS A 8 -7.45 55.91 52.37
C LYS A 8 -6.57 57.11 52.67
N HIS A 9 -5.34 56.86 53.13
CA HIS A 9 -4.32 57.90 53.15
C HIS A 9 -4.15 58.44 51.74
N ALA A 10 -4.33 59.75 51.57
CA ALA A 10 -4.05 60.44 50.31
C ALA A 10 -2.55 60.28 50.00
N VAL A 11 -2.23 59.30 49.16
CA VAL A 11 -0.88 59.09 48.63
C VAL A 11 -0.57 60.29 47.76
N LEU A 12 0.37 61.13 48.20
CA LEU A 12 0.90 62.22 47.38
C LEU A 12 1.38 61.63 46.05
N PRO A 13 1.08 62.26 44.91
CA PRO A 13 1.56 61.77 43.62
C PRO A 13 3.10 61.66 43.70
N PRO A 14 3.69 60.55 43.22
CA PRO A 14 5.13 60.36 43.30
C PRO A 14 5.84 61.55 42.65
N ILE A 15 6.81 62.14 43.34
CA ILE A 15 7.68 63.15 42.75
C ILE A 15 8.63 62.40 41.82
N ILE A 16 8.20 62.19 40.58
CA ILE A 16 8.96 61.46 39.56
C ILE A 16 10.06 62.38 39.06
N ASN A 17 11.32 62.01 39.29
CA ASN A 17 12.44 62.73 38.72
C ASN A 17 12.40 62.62 37.18
N ARG A 18 12.93 63.63 36.48
CA ARG A 18 12.96 63.64 35.01
C ARG A 18 13.66 62.39 34.44
N SER A 19 14.73 61.93 35.10
CA SER A 19 15.43 60.68 34.77
C SER A 19 14.54 59.46 34.83
N ASP A 20 13.72 59.33 35.88
CA ASP A 20 12.82 58.18 36.07
C ASP A 20 11.73 58.16 35.00
N LYS A 21 11.23 59.35 34.61
CA LYS A 21 10.24 59.49 33.53
C LYS A 21 10.82 59.10 32.17
N GLU A 22 12.07 59.45 31.90
CA GLU A 22 12.78 59.07 30.67
C GLU A 22 13.08 57.57 30.63
N PHE A 23 13.51 56.98 31.75
CA PHE A 23 13.71 55.54 31.90
C PHE A 23 12.41 54.74 31.66
N LEU A 24 11.31 55.12 32.31
CA LEU A 24 10.02 54.43 32.13
C LEU A 24 9.51 54.51 30.70
N ARG A 25 9.69 55.66 30.02
CA ARG A 25 9.36 55.80 28.59
C ARG A 25 10.23 54.91 27.70
N SER A 26 11.52 54.76 28.03
CA SER A 26 12.42 53.85 27.32
C SER A 26 11.98 52.39 27.48
N MET A 27 11.61 51.97 28.69
CA MET A 27 11.11 50.61 28.95
C MET A 27 9.77 50.34 28.26
N GLN A 28 8.83 51.28 28.29
CA GLN A 28 7.56 51.15 27.57
C GLN A 28 7.77 51.01 26.06
N ARG A 29 8.68 51.81 25.49
CA ARG A 29 9.04 51.70 24.07
C ARG A 29 9.64 50.33 23.75
N TYR A 30 10.56 49.85 24.59
CA TYR A 30 11.17 48.52 24.45
C TYR A 30 10.11 47.41 24.47
N ILE A 31 9.16 47.45 25.42
CA ILE A 31 8.07 46.47 25.50
C ILE A 31 7.24 46.45 24.21
N ILE A 32 6.81 47.62 23.74
CA ILE A 32 5.98 47.73 22.52
C ILE A 32 6.73 47.18 21.31
N THR A 33 7.99 47.60 21.11
CA THR A 33 8.80 47.15 19.97
C THR A 33 9.08 45.64 20.01
N GLU A 34 9.37 45.07 21.18
CA GLU A 34 9.60 43.63 21.31
C GLU A 34 8.31 42.81 21.12
N ILE A 35 7.17 43.29 21.61
CA ILE A 35 5.86 42.64 21.39
C ILE A 35 5.50 42.65 19.90
N GLU A 36 5.70 43.79 19.22
CA GLU A 36 5.49 43.91 17.78
C GLU A 36 6.45 43.01 16.99
N ARG A 37 7.71 42.92 17.40
CA ARG A 37 8.74 42.07 16.78
C ARG A 37 8.41 40.58 16.85
N VAL A 38 7.90 40.12 17.99
CA VAL A 38 7.53 38.70 18.20
C VAL A 38 6.12 38.40 17.66
N GLY A 39 5.40 39.41 17.18
CA GLY A 39 4.07 39.25 16.58
C GLY A 39 3.00 38.77 17.57
N CYS A 40 3.16 39.08 18.86
CA CYS A 40 2.21 38.63 19.87
C CYS A 40 0.91 39.44 19.82
N THR A 41 -0.23 38.76 19.65
CA THR A 41 -1.58 39.31 19.84
C THR A 41 -1.97 39.30 21.32
N ALA A 42 -3.06 39.97 21.72
CA ALA A 42 -3.53 39.98 23.13
C ALA A 42 -3.76 38.57 23.75
N GLU A 43 -3.82 37.52 22.93
CA GLU A 43 -3.96 36.11 23.30
C GLU A 43 -2.70 35.26 22.98
N GLY A 44 -1.57 35.91 22.66
CA GLY A 44 -0.34 35.26 22.21
C GLY A 44 0.33 34.33 23.24
N PRO A 45 1.31 33.52 22.82
CA PRO A 45 1.94 32.52 23.68
C PRO A 45 2.58 33.17 24.92
N ALA A 46 2.12 32.75 26.10
CA ALA A 46 2.52 33.31 27.40
C ALA A 46 4.03 33.28 27.66
N ASP A 47 4.76 32.40 26.99
CA ASP A 47 6.21 32.24 27.14
C ASP A 47 7.02 33.40 26.55
N GLU A 48 6.59 33.96 25.41
CA GLU A 48 7.27 35.10 24.78
C GLU A 48 7.06 36.38 25.61
N TYR A 49 5.83 36.60 26.09
CA TYR A 49 5.53 37.67 27.04
C TYR A 49 6.37 37.55 28.30
N TYR A 50 6.48 36.35 28.88
CA TYR A 50 7.30 36.11 30.05
C TYR A 50 8.77 36.50 29.81
N ILE A 51 9.35 36.17 28.66
CA ILE A 51 10.74 36.53 28.32
C ILE A 51 10.91 38.04 28.24
N ILE A 52 9.99 38.74 27.57
CA ILE A 52 10.04 40.21 27.42
C ILE A 52 9.96 40.89 28.79
N TYR A 53 8.96 40.53 29.61
CA TYR A 53 8.78 41.14 30.93
C TYR A 53 9.90 40.78 31.91
N ARG A 54 10.46 39.57 31.82
CA ARG A 54 11.63 39.17 32.60
C ARG A 54 12.83 40.08 32.29
N ASN A 55 13.09 40.32 31.01
CA ASN A 55 14.19 41.21 30.57
C ASN A 55 13.98 42.66 31.01
N VAL A 56 12.74 43.16 30.99
CA VAL A 56 12.41 44.49 31.51
C VAL A 56 12.62 44.56 33.00
N PHE A 57 12.23 43.52 33.74
CA PHE A 57 12.40 43.49 35.19
C PHE A 57 13.89 43.47 35.57
N ASP A 58 14.74 42.77 34.81
CA ASP A 58 16.20 42.84 34.97
C ASP A 58 16.72 44.28 34.79
N LYS A 59 16.24 45.01 33.77
CA LYS A 59 16.59 46.43 33.56
C LYS A 59 16.11 47.34 34.71
N VAL A 60 14.96 47.05 35.30
CA VAL A 60 14.43 47.80 36.47
C VAL A 60 15.28 47.55 37.71
N ILE A 61 15.72 46.30 37.93
CA ILE A 61 16.64 45.93 39.02
C ILE A 61 17.99 46.64 38.87
N GLU A 62 18.49 46.80 37.65
CA GLU A 62 19.72 47.53 37.38
C GLU A 62 19.58 49.03 37.65
N TYR A 63 18.45 49.63 37.28
CA TYR A 63 18.18 51.06 37.46
C TYR A 63 17.95 51.44 38.94
N VAL A 64 17.17 50.64 39.68
CA VAL A 64 16.80 50.92 41.07
C VAL A 64 17.79 50.27 42.05
N THR A 65 18.97 50.90 42.17
CA THR A 65 20.09 50.37 42.97
C THR A 65 19.76 50.22 44.46
N ALA A 66 18.96 51.13 45.03
CA ALA A 66 18.62 51.13 46.46
C ALA A 66 17.82 49.89 46.90
N TYR A 67 16.99 49.34 46.02
CA TYR A 67 16.15 48.16 46.30
C TYR A 67 16.60 46.90 45.55
N LYS A 68 17.79 46.94 44.95
CA LYS A 68 18.31 45.89 44.07
C LYS A 68 18.32 44.50 44.72
N SER A 69 18.75 44.40 45.97
CA SER A 69 18.81 43.13 46.71
C SER A 69 17.42 42.51 46.93
N ILE A 70 16.43 43.33 47.30
CA ILE A 70 15.04 42.91 47.53
C ILE A 70 14.40 42.50 46.21
N LEU A 71 14.48 43.34 45.17
CA LEU A 71 13.89 43.04 43.86
C LEU A 71 14.50 41.79 43.20
N THR A 72 15.81 41.58 43.37
CA THR A 72 16.50 40.37 42.90
C THR A 72 16.02 39.13 43.65
N SER A 73 15.80 39.24 44.96
CA SER A 73 15.28 38.13 45.78
C SER A 73 13.85 37.77 45.37
N ILE A 74 13.00 38.77 45.16
CA ILE A 74 11.63 38.59 44.63
C ILE A 74 11.68 37.91 43.25
N LYS A 75 12.51 38.43 42.33
CA LYS A 75 12.67 37.84 40.99
C LYS A 75 13.00 36.34 41.09
N LYS A 76 13.98 36.00 41.93
CA LYS A 76 14.46 34.64 42.10
C LYS A 76 13.36 33.70 42.60
N GLU A 77 12.51 34.16 43.53
CA GLU A 77 11.39 33.38 44.05
C GLU A 77 10.34 33.10 42.97
N TYR A 78 9.95 34.12 42.21
CA TYR A 78 9.01 33.97 41.10
C TYR A 78 9.57 33.08 39.97
N ASP A 79 10.83 33.27 39.59
CA ASP A 79 11.49 32.42 38.59
C ASP A 79 11.52 30.94 39.04
N ALA A 80 11.83 30.68 40.31
CA ALA A 80 11.80 29.32 40.86
C ALA A 80 10.39 28.71 40.87
N PHE A 81 9.37 29.50 41.19
CA PHE A 81 7.97 29.06 41.18
C PHE A 81 7.49 28.74 39.77
N ILE A 82 7.76 29.62 38.80
CA ILE A 82 7.40 29.43 37.39
C ILE A 82 8.09 28.18 36.82
N GLU A 83 9.38 27.98 37.10
CA GLU A 83 10.10 26.78 36.66
C GLU A 83 9.52 25.50 37.27
N THR A 84 9.09 25.54 38.53
CA THR A 84 8.43 24.41 39.19
C THR A 84 7.11 24.06 38.50
N ILE A 85 6.29 25.05 38.16
CA ILE A 85 5.05 24.85 37.41
C ILE A 85 5.32 24.27 36.02
N LYS A 86 6.24 24.87 35.26
CA LYS A 86 6.60 24.41 33.91
C LYS A 86 7.12 22.97 33.93
N LYS A 87 7.95 22.63 34.92
CA LYS A 87 8.42 21.26 35.13
C LYS A 87 7.27 20.31 35.44
N GLY A 88 6.36 20.71 36.32
CA GLY A 88 5.14 19.96 36.65
C GLY A 88 4.30 19.64 35.41
N GLN A 89 4.00 20.65 34.60
CA GLN A 89 3.24 20.49 33.36
C GLN A 89 3.92 19.53 32.37
N ARG A 90 5.24 19.66 32.16
CA ARG A 90 6.02 18.73 31.32
C ARG A 90 5.95 17.30 31.83
N THR A 91 6.06 17.10 33.15
CA THR A 91 5.96 15.76 33.74
C THR A 91 4.56 15.15 33.59
N VAL A 92 3.50 15.94 33.80
CA VAL A 92 2.12 15.48 33.61
C VAL A 92 1.86 15.09 32.15
N PHE A 93 2.31 15.91 31.20
CA PHE A 93 2.18 15.60 29.77
C PHE A 93 2.90 14.28 29.41
N CYS A 94 4.13 14.10 29.88
CA CYS A 94 4.89 12.87 29.63
C CYS A 94 4.21 11.64 30.24
N LEU A 95 3.75 11.72 31.49
CA LEU A 95 3.07 10.63 32.17
C LEU A 95 1.73 10.29 31.51
N HIS A 96 0.97 11.30 31.10
CA HIS A 96 -0.28 11.10 30.36
C HIS A 96 -0.04 10.39 29.02
N GLY A 97 1.00 10.80 28.28
CA GLY A 97 1.40 10.12 27.04
C GLY A 97 1.75 8.64 27.28
N LYS A 98 2.54 8.34 28.31
CA LYS A 98 2.86 6.94 28.69
C LYS A 98 1.62 6.15 29.07
N LEU A 99 0.72 6.74 29.86
CA LEU A 99 -0.53 6.09 30.27
C LEU A 99 -1.42 5.78 29.06
N LYS A 100 -1.53 6.70 28.09
CA LYS A 100 -2.30 6.51 26.86
C LYS A 100 -1.76 5.34 26.03
N VAL A 101 -0.43 5.22 25.92
CA VAL A 101 0.22 4.09 25.22
C VAL A 101 -0.06 2.78 25.95
N LEU A 102 0.18 2.73 27.26
CA LEU A 102 -0.07 1.53 28.09
C LEU A 102 -1.55 1.13 28.12
N ALA A 103 -2.48 2.08 27.99
CA ALA A 103 -3.91 1.78 27.91
C ALA A 103 -4.30 1.18 26.54
N ALA A 104 -3.59 1.52 25.46
CA ALA A 104 -3.86 1.00 24.11
C ALA A 104 -3.14 -0.33 23.83
N GLU A 105 -2.03 -0.59 24.50
CA GLU A 105 -1.19 -1.78 24.31
C GLU A 105 -1.93 -3.11 24.59
N PRO A 106 -2.75 -3.26 25.66
CA PRO A 106 -3.56 -4.46 25.89
C PRO A 106 -4.51 -4.76 24.74
N THR A 107 -5.10 -3.73 24.12
CA THR A 107 -6.03 -3.90 23.01
C THR A 107 -5.31 -4.43 21.77
N ALA A 108 -4.16 -3.86 21.42
CA ALA A 108 -3.34 -4.32 20.30
C ALA A 108 -2.81 -5.76 20.54
N PHE A 109 -2.32 -6.04 21.75
CA PHE A 109 -1.82 -7.36 22.13
C PHE A 109 -2.91 -8.44 22.04
N VAL A 110 -4.13 -8.15 22.51
CA VAL A 110 -5.25 -9.09 22.41
C VAL A 110 -5.60 -9.39 20.94
N TYR A 111 -5.58 -8.39 20.05
CA TYR A 111 -5.80 -8.63 18.62
C TYR A 111 -4.69 -9.50 18.00
N HIS A 112 -3.43 -9.24 18.33
CA HIS A 112 -2.31 -10.06 17.86
C HIS A 112 -2.40 -11.49 18.37
N GLN A 113 -2.75 -11.69 19.64
CA GLN A 113 -2.92 -13.02 20.22
C GLN A 113 -4.06 -13.78 19.55
N LYS A 114 -5.22 -13.13 19.34
CA LYS A 114 -6.35 -13.72 18.60
C LYS A 114 -5.96 -14.10 17.18
N ARG A 115 -5.21 -13.24 16.50
CA ARG A 115 -4.72 -13.50 15.14
C ARG A 115 -3.73 -14.68 15.10
N LYS A 116 -2.85 -14.78 16.10
CA LYS A 116 -1.92 -15.91 16.25
C LYS A 116 -2.68 -17.24 16.34
N THR A 117 -3.66 -17.34 17.25
CA THR A 117 -4.46 -18.56 17.40
C THR A 117 -5.22 -18.93 16.12
N GLN A 118 -5.79 -17.95 15.42
CA GLN A 118 -6.45 -18.18 14.13
C GLN A 118 -5.49 -18.71 13.06
N LEU A 119 -4.25 -18.22 13.02
CA LEU A 119 -3.25 -18.66 12.06
C LEU A 119 -2.76 -20.07 12.37
N GLU A 120 -2.56 -20.40 13.65
CA GLU A 120 -2.19 -21.75 14.10
C GLU A 120 -3.27 -22.77 13.70
N GLU A 121 -4.55 -22.44 13.86
CA GLU A 121 -5.66 -23.31 13.45
C GLU A 121 -5.70 -23.51 11.93
N LYS A 122 -5.51 -22.43 11.16
CA LYS A 122 -5.43 -22.52 9.70
C LYS A 122 -4.24 -23.36 9.23
N MET A 123 -3.09 -23.22 9.89
CA MET A 123 -1.89 -23.98 9.56
C MET A 123 -2.11 -25.49 9.77
N LYS A 124 -2.77 -25.86 10.88
CA LYS A 124 -3.15 -27.25 11.16
C LYS A 124 -4.08 -27.84 10.09
N ILE A 125 -5.05 -27.06 9.60
CA ILE A 125 -5.94 -27.49 8.51
C ILE A 125 -5.15 -27.72 7.22
N VAL A 126 -4.23 -26.81 6.88
CA VAL A 126 -3.38 -26.93 5.69
C VAL A 126 -2.49 -28.16 5.79
N GLU A 127 -1.84 -28.39 6.92
CA GLU A 127 -1.00 -29.58 7.15
C GLU A 127 -1.79 -30.88 6.98
N ASN A 128 -2.99 -30.97 7.57
CA ASN A 128 -3.86 -32.13 7.40
C ASN A 128 -4.24 -32.37 5.94
N ASN A 129 -4.60 -31.31 5.20
CA ASN A 129 -4.93 -31.40 3.79
C ASN A 129 -3.72 -31.84 2.96
N SER A 130 -2.54 -31.30 3.26
CA SER A 130 -1.28 -31.69 2.60
C SER A 130 -0.96 -33.17 2.83
N LEU A 131 -1.15 -33.68 4.05
CA LEU A 131 -0.97 -35.11 4.35
C LEU A 131 -1.96 -35.99 3.57
N MET A 132 -3.23 -35.58 3.49
CA MET A 132 -4.25 -36.31 2.73
C MET A 132 -3.94 -36.35 1.22
N ILE A 133 -3.51 -35.23 0.65
CA ILE A 133 -3.11 -35.14 -0.76
C ILE A 133 -1.89 -36.03 -1.01
N GLN A 134 -0.91 -36.01 -0.11
CA GLN A 134 0.29 -36.84 -0.25
C GLN A 134 -0.07 -38.33 -0.23
N LEU A 135 -0.98 -38.74 0.66
CA LEU A 135 -1.48 -40.12 0.71
C LEU A 135 -2.15 -40.52 -0.61
N GLN A 136 -2.99 -39.66 -1.19
CA GLN A 136 -3.63 -39.91 -2.48
C GLN A 136 -2.62 -40.02 -3.62
N ILE A 137 -1.60 -39.16 -3.63
CA ILE A 137 -0.50 -39.22 -4.61
C ILE A 137 0.22 -40.57 -4.51
N ASP A 138 0.53 -41.02 -3.31
CA ASP A 138 1.26 -42.28 -3.10
C ASP A 138 0.41 -43.50 -3.48
N GLN A 139 -0.90 -43.49 -3.19
CA GLN A 139 -1.85 -44.49 -3.67
C GLN A 139 -1.90 -44.54 -5.20
N MET A 140 -1.98 -43.38 -5.87
CA MET A 140 -1.97 -43.32 -7.33
C MET A 140 -0.66 -43.84 -7.94
N LYS A 141 0.47 -43.55 -7.30
CA LYS A 141 1.79 -44.08 -7.73
C LYS A 141 1.84 -45.60 -7.60
N GLN A 142 1.33 -46.16 -6.50
CA GLN A 142 1.25 -47.62 -6.31
C GLN A 142 0.36 -48.27 -7.37
N LEU A 143 -0.83 -47.71 -7.62
CA LEU A 143 -1.73 -48.21 -8.67
C LEU A 143 -1.09 -48.18 -10.06
N ARG A 144 -0.35 -47.11 -10.41
CA ARG A 144 0.41 -47.06 -11.67
C ARG A 144 1.50 -48.12 -11.70
N ALA A 145 2.29 -48.27 -10.64
CA ALA A 145 3.34 -49.29 -10.60
C ALA A 145 2.79 -50.72 -10.69
N GLU A 146 1.60 -50.99 -10.16
CA GLU A 146 0.91 -52.28 -10.33
C GLU A 146 0.40 -52.47 -11.76
N TYR A 147 -0.17 -51.43 -12.37
CA TYR A 147 -0.59 -51.44 -13.76
C TYR A 147 0.61 -51.71 -14.69
N ASP A 148 1.71 -50.99 -14.52
CA ASP A 148 2.94 -51.17 -15.31
C ASP A 148 3.50 -52.59 -15.13
N LYS A 149 3.49 -53.16 -13.92
CA LYS A 149 3.88 -54.56 -13.68
C LYS A 149 2.96 -55.57 -14.36
N LYS A 150 1.66 -55.30 -14.43
CA LYS A 150 0.69 -56.15 -15.15
C LYS A 150 0.88 -56.00 -16.67
N GLU A 151 1.09 -54.80 -17.18
CA GLU A 151 1.28 -54.51 -18.60
C GLU A 151 2.59 -55.11 -19.14
N VAL A 152 3.68 -55.08 -18.35
CA VAL A 152 4.94 -55.78 -18.66
C VAL A 152 4.76 -57.30 -18.74
N LYS A 153 3.83 -57.89 -17.97
CA LYS A 153 3.45 -59.32 -18.10
C LYS A 153 2.70 -59.63 -19.39
N TYR A 154 1.94 -58.68 -19.95
CA TYR A 154 1.24 -58.85 -21.24
C TYR A 154 2.12 -58.50 -22.45
N CYS A 155 3.22 -57.75 -22.26
CA CYS A 155 4.14 -57.33 -23.32
C CYS A 155 5.39 -58.21 -23.47
N THR A 156 5.48 -59.38 -22.85
CA THR A 156 6.39 -60.43 -23.34
C THR A 156 5.82 -60.97 -24.65
N PHE A 157 6.12 -60.29 -25.76
CA PHE A 157 5.91 -60.80 -27.11
C PHE A 157 6.77 -62.06 -27.30
N SER A 158 6.26 -63.19 -26.83
CA SER A 158 6.69 -64.49 -27.33
C SER A 158 6.27 -64.55 -28.79
N LYS A 159 7.22 -64.28 -29.69
CA LYS A 159 7.05 -64.48 -31.14
C LYS A 159 7.05 -65.97 -31.41
N ASP A 160 5.97 -66.64 -31.04
CA ASP A 160 5.70 -67.99 -31.50
C ASP A 160 5.15 -67.87 -32.94
N PRO A 161 5.91 -68.33 -33.97
CA PRO A 161 5.49 -68.22 -35.36
C PRO A 161 4.24 -69.06 -35.68
N SER A 162 3.78 -69.91 -34.76
CA SER A 162 2.57 -70.71 -34.91
C SER A 162 1.28 -70.00 -34.50
N GLN A 163 1.36 -68.82 -33.88
CA GLN A 163 0.17 -68.06 -33.48
C GLN A 163 -0.38 -67.21 -34.64
N PRO A 164 -1.71 -67.21 -34.85
CA PRO A 164 -2.34 -66.35 -35.84
C PRO A 164 -2.08 -64.87 -35.52
N ILE A 165 -1.95 -64.06 -36.57
CA ILE A 165 -1.78 -62.61 -36.44
C ILE A 165 -2.93 -62.05 -35.59
N PRO A 166 -2.65 -61.31 -34.50
CA PRO A 166 -3.69 -60.75 -33.65
C PRO A 166 -4.67 -59.92 -34.48
N GLY A 167 -5.97 -60.26 -34.42
CA GLY A 167 -7.02 -59.60 -35.19
C GLY A 167 -7.32 -60.22 -36.57
N MET A 168 -6.64 -61.30 -36.96
CA MET A 168 -6.93 -62.09 -38.17
C MET A 168 -7.32 -63.52 -37.83
N THR A 169 -8.15 -64.13 -38.69
CA THR A 169 -8.43 -65.56 -38.62
C THR A 169 -7.30 -66.37 -39.26
N LEU A 170 -7.16 -67.65 -38.90
CA LEU A 170 -6.14 -68.53 -39.52
C LEU A 170 -6.30 -68.61 -41.04
N GLN A 171 -7.54 -68.61 -41.55
CA GLN A 171 -7.83 -68.66 -42.98
C GLN A 171 -7.43 -67.37 -43.70
N ASP A 172 -7.62 -66.22 -43.07
CA ASP A 172 -7.19 -64.93 -43.61
C ASP A 172 -5.66 -64.77 -43.56
N SER A 173 -4.99 -65.40 -42.58
CA SER A 173 -3.53 -65.32 -42.42
C SER A 173 -2.72 -66.01 -43.52
N VAL A 174 -3.34 -66.94 -44.25
CA VAL A 174 -2.77 -67.59 -45.45
C VAL A 174 -3.30 -66.99 -46.76
N ASN A 175 -4.22 -66.02 -46.69
CA ASN A 175 -4.76 -65.33 -47.86
C ASN A 175 -4.00 -64.01 -48.10
N LEU A 176 -3.35 -63.92 -49.25
CA LEU A 176 -2.49 -62.80 -49.63
C LEU A 176 -3.25 -61.47 -49.74
N ASP A 177 -4.50 -61.50 -50.23
CA ASP A 177 -5.34 -60.30 -50.34
C ASP A 177 -5.83 -59.82 -48.97
N ALA A 178 -6.17 -60.75 -48.08
CA ALA A 178 -6.55 -60.42 -46.71
C ALA A 178 -5.37 -59.83 -45.93
N LEU A 179 -4.16 -60.38 -46.12
CA LEU A 179 -2.92 -59.86 -45.53
C LEU A 179 -2.62 -58.43 -46.00
N ASN A 180 -2.75 -58.16 -47.30
CA ASN A 180 -2.52 -56.82 -47.86
C ASN A 180 -3.52 -55.79 -47.34
N LYS A 181 -4.81 -56.16 -47.23
CA LYS A 181 -5.82 -55.29 -46.62
C LYS A 181 -5.52 -55.00 -45.16
N TYR A 182 -5.10 -56.02 -44.41
CA TYR A 182 -4.77 -55.87 -43.00
C TYR A 182 -3.53 -55.00 -42.79
N MET A 183 -2.49 -55.18 -43.62
CA MET A 183 -1.28 -54.35 -43.62
C MET A 183 -1.61 -52.88 -43.91
N LYS A 184 -2.49 -52.63 -44.89
CA LYS A 184 -2.95 -51.28 -45.20
C LYS A 184 -3.69 -50.65 -44.02
N HIS A 185 -4.62 -51.38 -43.40
CA HIS A 185 -5.34 -50.91 -42.21
C HIS A 185 -4.40 -50.59 -41.03
N LEU A 186 -3.38 -51.41 -40.79
CA LEU A 186 -2.38 -51.14 -39.74
C LEU A 186 -1.57 -49.88 -40.03
N ASN A 187 -1.16 -49.67 -41.28
CA ASN A 187 -0.46 -48.45 -41.69
C ASN A 187 -1.34 -47.21 -41.55
N ASP A 188 -2.61 -47.28 -41.98
CA ASP A 188 -3.57 -46.18 -41.84
C ASP A 188 -3.77 -45.82 -40.36
N LYS A 189 -3.93 -46.83 -39.49
CA LYS A 189 -4.06 -46.62 -38.03
C LYS A 189 -2.79 -46.06 -37.40
N PHE A 190 -1.61 -46.50 -37.85
CA PHE A 190 -0.33 -45.96 -37.37
C PHE A 190 -0.20 -44.47 -37.71
N GLU A 191 -0.49 -44.09 -38.95
CA GLU A 191 -0.43 -42.68 -39.36
C GLU A 191 -1.48 -41.83 -38.64
N GLU A 192 -2.70 -42.33 -38.45
CA GLU A 192 -3.72 -41.66 -37.63
C GLU A 192 -3.23 -41.41 -36.19
N MET A 193 -2.61 -42.42 -35.57
CA MET A 193 -2.10 -42.32 -34.21
C MET A 193 -0.92 -41.35 -34.11
N LYS A 194 -0.04 -41.33 -35.11
CA LYS A 194 1.08 -40.39 -35.22
C LYS A 194 0.60 -38.95 -35.41
N GLN A 195 -0.40 -38.71 -36.27
CA GLN A 195 -1.01 -37.39 -36.42
C GLN A 195 -1.70 -36.94 -35.13
N THR A 196 -2.41 -37.85 -34.48
CA THR A 196 -3.06 -37.59 -33.19
C THR A 196 -2.04 -37.21 -32.12
N MET A 197 -0.87 -37.88 -32.09
CA MET A 197 0.23 -37.55 -31.20
C MET A 197 0.78 -36.14 -31.47
N LEU A 198 0.98 -35.78 -32.74
CA LEU A 198 1.50 -34.46 -33.11
C LEU A 198 0.53 -33.31 -32.81
N ILE A 199 -0.78 -33.55 -32.94
CA ILE A 199 -1.80 -32.51 -32.76
C ILE A 199 -2.20 -32.36 -31.28
N LYS A 200 -2.34 -33.47 -30.54
CA LYS A 200 -2.89 -33.44 -29.17
C LYS A 200 -1.85 -33.39 -28.07
N TYR A 201 -0.59 -33.71 -28.36
CA TYR A 201 0.45 -33.79 -27.34
C TYR A 201 1.62 -32.88 -27.65
N ILE A 202 1.98 -32.06 -26.67
CA ILE A 202 3.22 -31.28 -26.71
C ILE A 202 4.32 -32.16 -26.09
N PRO A 203 5.45 -32.36 -26.77
CA PRO A 203 6.58 -33.09 -26.19
C PRO A 203 6.99 -32.50 -24.85
N ALA A 204 7.27 -33.35 -23.86
CA ALA A 204 7.63 -32.91 -22.51
C ALA A 204 8.81 -31.92 -22.49
N GLN A 205 9.76 -32.07 -23.41
CA GLN A 205 10.89 -31.14 -23.56
C GLN A 205 10.43 -29.73 -23.94
N ARG A 206 9.51 -29.60 -24.92
CA ARG A 206 8.95 -28.32 -25.36
C ARG A 206 8.19 -27.63 -24.23
N MET A 207 7.51 -28.38 -23.36
CA MET A 207 6.83 -27.81 -22.20
C MET A 207 7.83 -27.26 -21.17
N ALA A 208 8.91 -27.99 -20.89
CA ALA A 208 9.96 -27.53 -19.97
C ALA A 208 10.64 -26.24 -20.49
N ASP A 209 10.94 -26.18 -21.79
CA ASP A 209 11.54 -24.99 -22.41
C ASP A 209 10.61 -23.76 -22.28
N LEU A 210 9.30 -23.95 -22.50
CA LEU A 210 8.31 -22.88 -22.36
C LEU A 210 8.14 -22.40 -20.92
N ASP A 211 8.18 -23.32 -19.94
CA ASP A 211 8.10 -22.98 -18.52
C ASP A 211 9.31 -22.14 -18.09
N GLU A 212 10.51 -22.48 -18.57
CA GLU A 212 11.74 -21.72 -18.30
C GLU A 212 11.70 -20.33 -18.94
N GLU A 213 11.25 -20.22 -20.20
CA GLU A 213 11.03 -18.93 -20.86
C GLU A 213 10.01 -18.06 -20.09
N MET A 214 8.92 -18.67 -19.61
CA MET A 214 7.90 -17.96 -18.82
C MET A 214 8.50 -17.40 -17.51
N ILE A 215 9.33 -18.17 -16.81
CA ILE A 215 10.00 -17.72 -15.58
C ILE A 215 10.92 -16.53 -15.88
N VAL A 216 11.70 -16.57 -16.96
CA VAL A 216 12.60 -15.49 -17.35
C VAL A 216 11.83 -14.21 -17.67
N LEU A 217 10.73 -14.33 -18.43
CA LEU A 217 9.87 -13.18 -18.77
C LEU A 217 9.22 -12.55 -17.54
N LEU A 218 8.74 -13.37 -16.59
CA LEU A 218 8.16 -12.88 -15.34
C LEU A 218 9.18 -12.10 -14.50
N LYS A 219 10.39 -12.63 -14.34
CA LYS A 219 11.47 -11.91 -13.63
C LYS A 219 11.80 -10.57 -14.29
N ARG A 220 11.89 -10.54 -15.63
CA ARG A 220 12.15 -9.30 -16.37
C ARG A 220 11.03 -8.27 -16.17
N ARG A 221 9.78 -8.74 -16.16
CA ARG A 221 8.62 -7.89 -15.89
C ARG A 221 8.68 -7.29 -14.49
N ASP A 222 8.95 -8.10 -13.47
CA ASP A 222 8.93 -7.65 -12.09
C ASP A 222 10.00 -6.57 -11.84
N VAL A 223 11.19 -6.74 -12.43
CA VAL A 223 12.25 -5.71 -12.41
C VAL A 223 11.81 -4.43 -13.12
N ALA A 224 11.14 -4.54 -14.26
CA ALA A 224 10.64 -3.38 -14.99
C ALA A 224 9.52 -2.66 -14.22
N GLU A 225 8.64 -3.39 -13.53
CA GLU A 225 7.55 -2.83 -12.73
C GLU A 225 8.08 -2.09 -11.50
N ASP A 226 9.06 -2.64 -10.79
CA ASP A 226 9.73 -1.98 -9.66
C ASP A 226 10.41 -0.67 -10.10
N LEU A 227 11.12 -0.72 -11.23
CA LEU A 227 11.74 0.48 -11.81
C LEU A 227 10.70 1.52 -12.21
N ASN A 228 9.58 1.09 -12.79
CA ASN A 228 8.49 2.00 -13.17
C ASN A 228 7.85 2.67 -11.94
N LYS A 229 7.60 1.93 -10.86
CA LYS A 229 7.10 2.48 -9.59
C LYS A 229 8.05 3.54 -9.03
N LYS A 230 9.36 3.27 -9.05
CA LYS A 230 10.39 4.24 -8.63
C LYS A 230 10.40 5.49 -9.49
N LEU A 231 10.28 5.35 -10.81
CA LEU A 231 10.21 6.48 -11.73
C LEU A 231 8.93 7.31 -11.52
N GLN A 232 7.79 6.65 -11.33
CA GLN A 232 6.51 7.30 -11.07
C GLN A 232 6.56 8.15 -9.79
N PHE A 233 7.15 7.62 -8.71
CA PHE A 233 7.34 8.37 -7.47
C PHE A 233 8.22 9.62 -7.67
N ARG A 234 9.32 9.49 -8.42
CA ARG A 234 10.20 10.63 -8.75
C ARG A 234 9.46 11.67 -9.59
N HIS A 235 8.68 11.23 -10.57
CA HIS A 235 7.88 12.10 -11.41
C HIS A 235 6.84 12.88 -10.60
N GLN A 236 6.11 12.20 -9.70
CA GLN A 236 5.15 12.85 -8.80
C GLN A 236 5.81 13.92 -7.92
N ARG A 237 6.98 13.63 -7.35
CA ARG A 237 7.75 14.62 -6.57
C ARG A 237 8.15 15.83 -7.41
N LEU A 238 8.64 15.58 -8.63
CA LEU A 238 9.02 16.66 -9.54
C LEU A 238 7.82 17.52 -9.95
N GLN A 239 6.66 16.90 -10.18
CA GLN A 239 5.43 17.62 -10.46
C GLN A 239 4.99 18.51 -9.29
N ILE A 240 5.07 18.03 -8.05
CA ILE A 240 4.75 18.83 -6.85
C ILE A 240 5.65 20.07 -6.79
N ILE A 241 6.95 19.90 -7.01
CA ILE A 241 7.92 21.00 -7.01
C ILE A 241 7.62 21.97 -8.15
N SER A 242 7.33 21.47 -9.37
CA SER A 242 6.99 22.30 -10.52
C SER A 242 5.72 23.11 -10.29
N HIS A 243 4.67 22.49 -9.72
CA HIS A 243 3.44 23.18 -9.37
C HIS A 243 3.67 24.24 -8.28
N ALA A 244 4.44 23.91 -7.24
CA ALA A 244 4.83 24.87 -6.22
C ALA A 244 5.59 26.06 -6.80
N LEU A 245 6.49 25.81 -7.75
CA LEU A 245 7.28 26.85 -8.38
C LEU A 245 6.40 27.78 -9.21
N ASN A 246 5.47 27.21 -9.99
CA ASN A 246 4.51 27.99 -10.77
C ASN A 246 3.56 28.81 -9.90
N SER A 247 3.04 28.24 -8.81
CA SER A 247 2.18 28.97 -7.87
C SER A 247 2.94 30.08 -7.15
N TRP A 248 4.19 29.82 -6.74
CA TRP A 248 5.05 30.80 -6.09
C TRP A 248 5.46 31.95 -7.03
N LEU A 249 5.73 31.65 -8.30
CA LEU A 249 5.97 32.66 -9.33
C LEU A 249 4.73 33.52 -9.59
N LYS A 250 3.55 32.91 -9.61
CA LYS A 250 2.27 33.62 -9.82
C LYS A 250 1.85 34.48 -8.63
N SER A 251 2.24 34.12 -7.41
CA SER A 251 1.98 34.90 -6.21
C SER A 251 2.98 36.04 -5.99
N ASP A 252 3.74 36.40 -7.03
CA ASP A 252 4.81 37.42 -7.02
C ASP A 252 5.82 37.22 -5.87
N ARG A 253 6.03 35.95 -5.48
CA ARG A 253 6.92 35.56 -4.38
C ARG A 253 6.54 36.14 -3.02
N SER A 254 5.26 36.40 -2.80
CA SER A 254 4.70 36.98 -1.56
C SER A 254 4.88 36.14 -0.28
N GLY A 255 5.42 34.92 -0.39
CA GLY A 255 5.77 34.05 0.73
C GLY A 255 7.01 33.19 0.43
N SER A 256 7.42 32.31 1.35
CA SER A 256 8.54 31.42 1.08
C SER A 256 8.13 30.31 0.09
N PHE A 257 9.09 29.86 -0.72
CA PHE A 257 8.87 28.72 -1.61
C PHE A 257 8.55 27.45 -0.82
N GLN A 258 9.14 27.30 0.38
CA GLN A 258 8.89 26.18 1.27
C GLN A 258 7.43 26.14 1.72
N ASP A 259 6.84 27.28 2.08
CA ASP A 259 5.43 27.38 2.47
C ASP A 259 4.52 27.00 1.30
N SER A 260 4.90 27.36 0.07
CA SER A 260 4.17 27.00 -1.15
C SER A 260 4.19 25.49 -1.39
N VAL A 261 5.34 24.85 -1.19
CA VAL A 261 5.47 23.38 -1.28
C VAL A 261 4.64 22.70 -0.18
N GLU A 262 4.73 23.19 1.06
CA GLU A 262 4.04 22.60 2.20
C GLU A 262 2.52 22.76 2.10
N GLN A 263 2.04 23.89 1.58
CA GLN A 263 0.62 24.11 1.29
C GLN A 263 0.11 23.11 0.23
N ILE A 264 0.87 22.88 -0.84
CA ILE A 264 0.51 21.92 -1.90
C ILE A 264 0.53 20.47 -1.38
N MET A 265 1.47 20.14 -0.49
CA MET A 265 1.52 18.84 0.17
C MET A 265 0.34 18.64 1.12
N LYS A 266 -0.01 19.67 1.92
CA LYS A 266 -1.18 19.64 2.82
C LYS A 266 -2.50 19.53 2.08
N THR A 267 -2.65 20.21 0.94
CA THR A 267 -3.85 20.03 0.10
C THR A 267 -3.96 18.63 -0.52
N LYS A 268 -2.86 17.87 -0.59
CA LYS A 268 -2.87 16.46 -1.03
C LYS A 268 -3.16 15.48 0.12
N ASP A 269 -2.69 15.73 1.34
CA ASP A 269 -2.91 14.86 2.51
C ASP A 269 -4.34 14.92 3.08
N VAL A 270 -5.14 15.96 2.77
CA VAL A 270 -6.55 16.06 3.20
C VAL A 270 -7.50 15.24 2.30
N HIS A 271 -6.97 14.53 1.30
CA HIS A 271 -7.68 13.57 0.48
C HIS A 271 -7.11 12.16 0.67
N ASP A 272 -7.28 11.64 1.88
CA ASP A 272 -7.01 10.22 2.15
C ASP A 272 -8.16 9.36 1.57
N ASP A 273 -7.76 8.38 0.78
CA ASP A 273 -8.47 7.23 0.21
C ASP A 273 -9.67 7.35 -0.75
N GLN A 274 -10.23 8.54 -1.06
CA GLN A 274 -11.35 8.60 -2.02
C GLN A 274 -11.36 9.75 -3.04
N ALA A 275 -10.39 10.66 -2.99
CA ALA A 275 -10.38 11.83 -3.88
C ALA A 275 -9.02 12.07 -4.55
N VAL A 276 -8.33 10.99 -4.90
CA VAL A 276 -7.30 11.04 -5.97
C VAL A 276 -7.97 11.01 -7.37
N ASP A 277 -9.30 10.83 -7.41
CA ASP A 277 -10.11 10.85 -8.63
C ASP A 277 -10.51 12.27 -9.07
N GLU A 278 -10.96 13.15 -8.17
CA GLU A 278 -11.72 14.34 -8.59
C GLU A 278 -10.89 15.56 -9.08
N LEU A 279 -9.56 15.58 -8.92
CA LEU A 279 -8.71 16.68 -9.42
C LEU A 279 -7.64 16.24 -10.42
N PHE A 280 -7.61 14.95 -10.78
CA PHE A 280 -6.71 14.38 -11.79
C PHE A 280 -7.46 13.66 -12.93
N GLU A 281 -8.74 13.98 -13.12
CA GLU A 281 -9.58 13.56 -14.28
C GLU A 281 -8.91 13.85 -15.63
N ASP A 282 -8.14 14.94 -15.77
CA ASP A 282 -7.48 15.28 -17.03
C ASP A 282 -6.06 14.72 -17.17
N ASN A 283 -5.87 13.43 -16.85
CA ASN A 283 -4.81 12.67 -17.52
C ASN A 283 -5.40 12.08 -18.80
N PRO A 284 -5.14 12.65 -20.00
CA PRO A 284 -5.64 12.10 -21.26
C PRO A 284 -5.18 10.66 -21.52
N SER A 285 -4.18 10.16 -20.79
CA SER A 285 -3.79 8.74 -20.83
C SER A 285 -4.63 7.84 -19.91
N LYS A 286 -5.09 8.32 -18.75
CA LYS A 286 -5.90 7.53 -17.81
C LYS A 286 -7.38 7.49 -18.22
N ALA A 287 -7.95 8.63 -18.62
CA ALA A 287 -9.30 8.68 -19.19
C ALA A 287 -9.41 7.74 -20.40
N LYS A 288 -8.40 7.77 -21.28
CA LYS A 288 -8.29 6.88 -22.43
C LYS A 288 -8.09 5.41 -22.04
N GLU A 289 -7.40 5.11 -20.95
CA GLU A 289 -7.26 3.73 -20.44
C GLU A 289 -8.57 3.21 -19.83
N ALA A 290 -9.32 4.04 -19.10
CA ALA A 290 -10.65 3.70 -18.58
C ALA A 290 -11.66 3.53 -19.72
N GLU A 291 -11.63 4.39 -20.73
CA GLU A 291 -12.45 4.29 -21.95
C GLU A 291 -12.15 3.01 -22.73
N ILE A 292 -10.87 2.66 -22.91
CA ILE A 292 -10.45 1.39 -23.52
C ILE A 292 -10.95 0.20 -22.69
N MET A 293 -10.88 0.26 -21.37
CA MET A 293 -11.35 -0.80 -20.48
C MET A 293 -12.88 -1.00 -20.59
N LEU A 294 -13.64 0.08 -20.52
CA LEU A 294 -15.10 0.06 -20.66
C LEU A 294 -15.52 -0.48 -22.02
N TYR A 295 -14.90 0.02 -23.11
CA TYR A 295 -15.14 -0.48 -24.46
C TYR A 295 -14.94 -1.99 -24.57
N HIS A 296 -13.86 -2.53 -23.99
CA HIS A 296 -13.57 -3.96 -24.01
C HIS A 296 -14.57 -4.77 -23.17
N ILE A 297 -15.02 -4.25 -22.04
CA ILE A 297 -16.02 -4.91 -21.19
C ILE A 297 -17.39 -4.93 -21.88
N ASP A 298 -17.81 -3.80 -22.45
CA ASP A 298 -19.10 -3.66 -23.12
C ASP A 298 -19.17 -4.54 -24.37
N ARG A 299 -18.10 -4.54 -25.18
CA ARG A 299 -18.02 -5.40 -26.37
C ARG A 299 -18.05 -6.88 -26.02
N LEU A 300 -17.44 -7.28 -24.91
CA LEU A 300 -17.49 -8.66 -24.42
C LEU A 300 -18.91 -9.03 -23.97
N ASN A 301 -19.58 -8.14 -23.22
CA ASN A 301 -20.95 -8.36 -22.77
C ASN A 301 -21.91 -8.47 -23.96
N GLU A 302 -21.76 -7.63 -24.98
CA GLU A 302 -22.53 -7.68 -26.22
C GLU A 302 -22.39 -9.04 -26.92
N LEU A 303 -21.15 -9.53 -27.11
CA LEU A 303 -20.90 -10.84 -27.73
C LEU A 303 -21.49 -12.00 -26.92
N ILE A 304 -21.46 -11.91 -25.59
CA ILE A 304 -22.10 -12.89 -24.69
C ILE A 304 -23.62 -12.82 -24.82
N SER A 305 -24.23 -11.63 -24.84
CA SER A 305 -25.68 -11.45 -25.01
C SER A 305 -26.19 -11.93 -26.38
N LEU A 306 -25.34 -11.86 -27.42
CA LEU A 306 -25.63 -12.39 -28.74
C LEU A 306 -25.40 -13.91 -28.87
N GLY A 307 -24.91 -14.58 -27.82
CA GLY A 307 -24.61 -16.02 -27.84
C GLY A 307 -23.35 -16.40 -28.63
N GLU A 308 -22.54 -15.42 -29.05
CA GLU A 308 -21.32 -15.64 -29.86
C GLU A 308 -20.11 -15.98 -28.96
N TYR A 309 -20.20 -17.08 -28.20
CA TYR A 309 -19.22 -17.43 -27.17
C TYR A 309 -17.79 -17.65 -27.67
N GLU A 310 -17.63 -18.20 -28.88
CA GLU A 310 -16.32 -18.44 -29.49
C GLU A 310 -15.61 -17.12 -29.86
N LYS A 311 -16.37 -16.17 -30.40
CA LYS A 311 -15.88 -14.81 -30.70
C LYS A 311 -15.62 -14.02 -29.42
N ALA A 312 -16.46 -14.17 -28.40
CA ALA A 312 -16.26 -13.57 -27.09
C ALA A 312 -14.98 -14.09 -26.41
N ALA A 313 -14.73 -15.40 -26.45
CA ALA A 313 -13.52 -16.02 -25.88
C ALA A 313 -12.25 -15.56 -26.62
N SER A 314 -12.29 -15.53 -27.95
CA SER A 314 -11.19 -15.04 -28.79
C SER A 314 -10.91 -13.54 -28.56
N PHE A 315 -11.96 -12.73 -28.38
CA PHE A 315 -11.84 -11.31 -28.07
C PHE A 315 -11.26 -11.07 -26.67
N ALA A 316 -11.69 -11.85 -25.66
CA ALA A 316 -11.15 -11.77 -24.30
C ALA A 316 -9.68 -12.17 -24.24
N ALA A 317 -9.29 -13.24 -24.97
CA ALA A 317 -7.91 -13.71 -25.06
C ALA A 317 -6.98 -12.66 -25.68
N ASN A 318 -7.46 -11.92 -26.68
CA ASN A 318 -6.70 -10.89 -27.38
C ASN A 318 -6.82 -9.48 -26.75
N SER A 319 -7.44 -9.37 -25.57
CA SER A 319 -7.62 -8.08 -24.92
C SER A 319 -6.28 -7.44 -24.50
N PRO A 320 -6.06 -6.14 -24.79
CA PRO A 320 -4.83 -5.46 -24.45
C PRO A 320 -4.62 -5.44 -22.93
N ARG A 321 -3.37 -5.56 -22.50
CA ARG A 321 -2.97 -5.57 -21.08
C ARG A 321 -3.74 -6.58 -20.21
N LYS A 322 -4.33 -7.62 -20.83
CA LYS A 322 -5.10 -8.66 -20.13
C LYS A 322 -6.34 -8.14 -19.39
N ILE A 323 -6.92 -7.02 -19.83
CA ILE A 323 -8.11 -6.40 -19.20
C ILE A 323 -9.24 -7.42 -18.97
N LEU A 324 -9.48 -8.28 -19.95
CA LEU A 324 -10.56 -9.28 -19.91
C LEU A 324 -10.08 -10.67 -19.47
N GLN A 325 -8.79 -10.88 -19.22
CA GLN A 325 -8.26 -12.16 -18.72
C GLN A 325 -8.28 -12.20 -17.19
N ASN A 326 -9.46 -11.95 -16.62
CA ASN A 326 -9.68 -11.96 -15.17
C ASN A 326 -10.68 -13.04 -14.77
N ILE A 327 -10.75 -13.35 -13.48
CA ILE A 327 -11.59 -14.42 -12.93
C ILE A 327 -13.09 -14.15 -13.17
N GLY A 328 -13.50 -12.88 -13.21
CA GLY A 328 -14.88 -12.48 -13.49
C GLY A 328 -15.30 -12.86 -14.91
N THR A 329 -14.46 -12.57 -15.90
CA THR A 329 -14.68 -12.99 -17.29
C THR A 329 -14.74 -14.50 -17.43
N MET A 330 -13.84 -15.24 -16.76
CA MET A 330 -13.83 -16.70 -16.78
C MET A 330 -15.14 -17.29 -16.19
N ASN A 331 -15.66 -16.69 -15.12
CA ASN A 331 -16.91 -17.12 -14.52
C ASN A 331 -18.12 -16.88 -15.42
N LYS A 332 -18.12 -15.83 -16.25
CA LYS A 332 -19.18 -15.59 -17.25
C LYS A 332 -19.24 -16.71 -18.29
N PHE A 333 -18.10 -17.22 -18.74
CA PHE A 333 -18.06 -18.39 -19.64
C PHE A 333 -18.46 -19.70 -18.95
N LYS A 334 -18.15 -19.86 -17.65
CA LYS A 334 -18.58 -21.04 -16.88
C LYS A 334 -20.09 -21.08 -16.65
N GLY A 335 -20.73 -19.93 -16.45
CA GLY A 335 -22.19 -19.83 -16.33
C GLY A 335 -22.91 -20.17 -17.64
N ALA A 336 -22.37 -19.72 -18.78
CA ALA A 336 -22.93 -20.00 -20.11
C ALA A 336 -22.85 -21.48 -20.53
N GLY A 337 -21.88 -22.23 -20.01
CA GLY A 337 -21.76 -23.68 -20.26
C GLY A 337 -22.70 -24.56 -19.43
N ALA A 338 -23.50 -23.98 -18.54
CA ALA A 338 -24.49 -24.70 -17.72
C ALA A 338 -25.90 -24.71 -18.34
N ASP A 339 -26.16 -23.87 -19.34
CA ASP A 339 -27.45 -23.75 -20.04
C ASP A 339 -27.41 -24.34 -21.48
N CYS A 340 -26.49 -25.29 -21.75
CA CYS A 340 -26.43 -26.07 -23.00
C CYS A 340 -26.61 -27.56 -22.73
#